data_AF-X1JSY7-F1
#
_entry.id   AF-X1JSY7-F1
#
_cell.length_a   1.000
_cell.length_b   1.000
_cell.length_c   1.000
_cell.angle_alpha   90.00
_cell.angle_beta   90.00
_cell.angle_gamma   90.00
#
_symmetry.space_group_name_H-M   'P 1'
#
loop_
_entity.id
_entity.type
_entity.pdbx_description
1 polymer ?
#
loop_
_entity_poly.entity_id
_entity_poly.type
_entity_poly.pdbx_seq_one_letter_code
_entity_poly.pdbx_strand_id
1 'polypeptide(L)'
;RTKVASQEKGFELLPFLESLIREHGLAKKVATMKQQVLQLGPSHSETIVEVRLENLTLKQLVDFLRKVESSEVLAKTKSLYIKKNLTNPDLLDSVVEIHNPRLAQI
;
A
#
# COMPACT_ATOMS: atom_id res chain seq x y z
N ARG A 1 -12.75 15.74 -5.54
CA ARG A 1 -11.85 16.05 -6.68
C ARG A 1 -10.62 16.89 -6.27
N THR A 2 -10.55 17.46 -5.05
CA THR A 2 -9.49 18.40 -4.63
C THR A 2 -8.14 17.77 -4.23
N LYS A 3 -8.10 16.51 -3.72
CA LYS A 3 -6.87 15.91 -3.16
C LYS A 3 -5.78 15.53 -4.17
N VAL A 4 -6.11 15.30 -5.46
CA VAL A 4 -5.11 14.88 -6.45
C VAL A 4 -4.21 16.04 -6.87
N ALA A 5 -4.76 17.26 -6.92
CA ALA A 5 -4.03 18.46 -7.30
C ALA A 5 -3.09 18.99 -6.20
N SER A 6 -3.30 18.56 -4.95
CA SER A 6 -2.54 19.01 -3.77
C SER A 6 -1.49 17.99 -3.31
N GLN A 7 -1.20 16.95 -4.10
CA GLN A 7 -0.15 15.99 -3.73
C GLN A 7 1.22 16.67 -3.74
N GLU A 8 2.04 16.35 -2.74
CA GLU A 8 3.44 16.77 -2.69
C GLU A 8 4.17 16.31 -3.95
N LYS A 9 4.83 17.26 -4.63
CA LYS A 9 5.49 17.01 -5.92
C LYS A 9 6.59 15.94 -5.87
N GLY A 10 7.10 15.60 -4.68
CA GLY A 10 8.13 14.60 -4.46
C GLY A 10 7.66 13.31 -3.78
N PHE A 11 6.35 13.14 -3.52
CA PHE A 11 5.85 11.90 -2.93
C PHE A 11 6.13 10.73 -3.88
N GLU A 12 6.48 9.56 -3.34
CA GLU A 12 6.56 8.29 -4.07
C GLU A 12 5.93 7.18 -3.22
N LEU A 13 5.05 6.38 -3.84
CA LEU A 13 4.24 5.41 -3.09
C LEU A 13 5.09 4.26 -2.52
N LEU A 14 6.02 3.72 -3.31
CA LEU A 14 6.84 2.60 -2.88
C LEU A 14 7.75 2.96 -1.68
N PRO A 15 8.57 4.02 -1.71
CA PRO A 15 9.39 4.42 -0.55
C PRO A 15 8.57 4.77 0.70
N PHE A 16 7.38 5.34 0.52
CA PHE A 16 6.45 5.59 1.62
C PHE A 16 6.02 4.28 2.31
N LEU A 17 5.62 3.27 1.54
CA LEU A 17 5.20 1.98 2.08
C LEU A 17 6.35 1.20 2.71
N GLU A 18 7.56 1.28 2.13
CA GLU A 18 8.77 0.70 2.71
C GLU A 18 9.09 1.31 4.08
N SER A 19 8.95 2.64 4.20
CA SER A 19 9.15 3.35 5.47
C SER A 19 8.11 2.93 6.51
N LEU A 20 6.84 2.92 6.12
CA LEU A 20 5.73 2.50 6.98
C LEU A 20 5.92 1.07 7.49
N ILE A 21 6.35 0.13 6.63
CA ILE A 21 6.61 -1.26 7.00
C ILE A 21 7.77 -1.38 7.99
N ARG A 22 8.85 -0.63 7.78
CA ARG A 22 9.98 -0.60 8.71
C ARG A 22 9.57 -0.07 10.08
N GLU A 23 8.86 1.05 10.12
CA GLU A 23 8.42 1.70 11.37
C GLU A 23 7.50 0.80 12.21
N HIS A 24 6.73 -0.07 11.55
CA HIS A 24 5.78 -0.97 12.23
C HIS A 24 6.34 -2.38 12.46
N GLY A 25 7.63 -2.59 12.20
CA GLY A 25 8.29 -3.89 12.43
C GLY A 25 7.79 -5.00 11.50
N LEU A 26 7.22 -4.66 10.35
CA LEU A 26 6.65 -5.60 9.39
C LEU A 26 7.66 -6.06 8.32
N ALA A 27 8.89 -5.56 8.32
CA ALA A 27 9.88 -5.87 7.27
C ALA A 27 10.09 -7.38 7.09
N LYS A 28 10.17 -8.15 8.18
CA LYS A 28 10.30 -9.63 8.15
C LYS A 28 9.01 -10.37 7.77
N LYS A 29 7.91 -9.64 7.59
CA LYS A 29 6.60 -10.15 7.22
C LYS A 29 6.29 -9.88 5.75
N VAL A 30 7.12 -9.11 5.04
CA VAL A 30 6.95 -8.86 3.60
C VAL A 30 7.54 -10.02 2.81
N ALA A 31 6.70 -10.72 2.07
CA ALA A 31 7.15 -11.72 1.11
C ALA A 31 7.54 -11.06 -0.21
N THR A 32 6.72 -10.13 -0.70
CA THR A 32 7.00 -9.35 -1.92
C THR A 32 6.39 -7.96 -1.83
N MET A 33 7.03 -6.99 -2.49
CA MET A 33 6.48 -5.67 -2.75
C MET A 33 6.80 -5.29 -4.19
N LYS A 34 5.78 -4.98 -4.99
CA LYS A 34 5.96 -4.69 -6.42
C LYS A 34 5.20 -3.44 -6.81
N GLN A 35 5.91 -2.52 -7.44
CA GLN A 35 5.32 -1.30 -8.01
C GLN A 35 5.02 -1.49 -9.49
N GLN A 36 3.89 -0.97 -9.93
CA GLN A 36 3.55 -0.74 -11.33
C GLN A 36 2.94 0.65 -11.51
N VAL A 37 3.06 1.22 -12.70
CA VAL A 37 2.42 2.48 -13.06
C VAL A 37 1.44 2.20 -14.19
N LEU A 38 0.16 2.46 -13.95
CA LEU A 38 -0.90 2.34 -14.92
C LEU A 38 -1.20 3.71 -15.53
N GLN A 39 -1.07 3.84 -16.85
CA GLN A 39 -1.54 5.04 -17.54
C GLN A 39 -3.04 4.96 -17.80
N LEU A 40 -3.78 5.94 -17.28
CA LEU A 40 -5.24 6.05 -17.39
C LEU A 40 -5.67 7.09 -18.45
N GLY A 41 -4.71 7.85 -19.00
CA GLY A 41 -4.92 8.81 -20.07
C GLY A 41 -3.70 9.71 -20.27
N PRO A 42 -3.79 10.74 -21.14
CA PRO A 42 -2.65 11.61 -21.46
C PRO A 42 -2.10 12.39 -20.26
N SER A 43 -2.95 12.68 -19.28
CA SER A 43 -2.63 13.49 -18.10
C SER A 43 -2.91 12.81 -16.77
N HIS A 44 -3.17 11.49 -16.77
CA HIS A 44 -3.59 10.76 -15.57
C HIS A 44 -2.88 9.42 -15.51
N SER A 45 -2.16 9.19 -14.42
CA SER A 45 -1.54 7.90 -14.12
C SER A 45 -1.94 7.44 -12.72
N GLU A 46 -1.79 6.15 -12.45
CA GLU A 46 -1.97 5.58 -11.12
C GLU A 46 -0.76 4.71 -10.79
N THR A 47 -0.04 5.04 -9.72
CA THR A 47 0.97 4.15 -9.16
C THR A 47 0.26 3.13 -8.29
N ILE A 48 0.54 1.85 -8.52
CA ILE A 48 -0.03 0.73 -7.77
C ILE A 48 1.13 0.00 -7.13
N VAL A 49 1.02 -0.27 -5.83
CA VAL A 49 1.95 -1.14 -5.11
C VAL A 49 1.18 -2.32 -4.55
N GLU A 50 1.53 -3.51 -5.01
CA GLU A 50 1.09 -4.77 -4.42
C GLU A 50 2.06 -5.17 -3.31
N VAL A 51 1.53 -5.40 -2.10
CA VAL A 51 2.29 -5.88 -0.94
C VAL A 51 1.75 -7.24 -0.53
N ARG A 52 2.60 -8.27 -0.57
CA ARG A 52 2.32 -9.57 0.02
C ARG A 52 2.94 -9.63 1.41
N LEU A 53 2.11 -9.84 2.41
CA LEU A 53 2.48 -9.99 3.81
C LEU A 53 2.14 -11.40 4.30
N GLU A 54 3.00 -11.99 5.11
CA GLU A 54 2.85 -13.35 5.63
C GLU A 54 3.06 -13.37 7.15
N ASN A 55 2.47 -14.36 7.82
CA ASN A 55 2.63 -14.56 9.27
C ASN A 55 2.20 -13.34 10.12
N LEU A 56 1.12 -12.67 9.73
CA LEU A 56 0.56 -11.52 10.42
C LEU A 56 -0.44 -11.93 11.50
N THR A 57 -0.42 -11.22 12.63
CA THR A 57 -1.61 -11.19 13.50
C THR A 57 -2.68 -10.29 12.87
N LEU A 58 -3.96 -10.50 13.21
CA LEU A 58 -5.04 -9.59 12.78
C LEU A 58 -4.76 -8.13 13.17
N LYS A 59 -4.22 -7.93 14.38
CA LYS A 59 -3.85 -6.59 14.87
C LYS A 59 -2.83 -5.92 13.94
N GLN A 60 -1.76 -6.62 13.56
CA GLN A 60 -0.74 -6.08 12.65
C GLN A 60 -1.31 -5.69 11.29
N LEU A 61 -2.20 -6.52 10.73
CA LEU A 61 -2.86 -6.21 9.46
C LEU A 61 -3.74 -4.96 9.57
N VAL A 62 -4.58 -4.88 10.61
CA VAL A 62 -5.46 -3.73 10.84
C VAL A 62 -4.64 -2.46 11.07
N ASP A 63 -3.58 -2.53 11.87
CA ASP A 63 -2.70 -1.39 12.13
C ASP A 63 -2.04 -0.88 10.85
N PHE A 64 -1.53 -1.78 10.00
CA PHE A 64 -0.97 -1.44 8.69
C PHE A 64 -1.99 -0.70 7.81
N LEU A 65 -3.19 -1.28 7.64
CA LEU A 65 -4.24 -0.68 6.81
C LEU A 65 -4.68 0.69 7.36
N ARG A 66 -4.86 0.81 8.68
CA ARG A 66 -5.21 2.08 9.31
C ARG A 66 -4.17 3.16 9.04
N LYS A 67 -2.88 2.81 9.03
CA LYS A 67 -1.80 3.78 8.79
C LYS A 67 -1.78 4.28 7.36
N VAL A 68 -1.95 3.38 6.39
CA VAL A 68 -2.11 3.74 4.98
C VAL A 68 -3.27 4.73 4.82
N GLU A 69 -4.45 4.40 5.37
CA GLU A 69 -5.66 5.23 5.23
C GLU A 69 -5.62 6.55 6.03
N SER A 70 -4.89 6.59 7.15
CA SER A 70 -4.75 7.80 7.98
C SER A 70 -3.70 8.80 7.47
N SER A 71 -2.92 8.42 6.47
CA SER A 71 -1.86 9.27 5.94
C SER A 71 -2.42 10.49 5.21
N GLU A 72 -1.70 11.61 5.26
CA GLU A 72 -2.10 12.83 4.55
C GLU A 72 -1.90 12.71 3.03
N VAL A 73 -1.06 11.75 2.61
CA VAL A 73 -0.78 11.42 1.22
C VAL A 73 -1.96 10.70 0.57
N LEU A 74 -2.05 10.78 -0.75
CA LEU A 74 -3.16 10.17 -1.49
C LEU A 74 -2.94 8.67 -1.74
N ALA A 75 -2.72 7.89 -0.69
CA ALA A 75 -2.63 6.43 -0.76
C ALA A 75 -3.96 5.81 -0.32
N LYS A 76 -4.45 4.81 -1.05
CA LYS A 76 -5.69 4.09 -0.71
C LYS A 76 -5.54 2.60 -0.92
N THR A 77 -6.06 1.80 0.01
CA THR A 77 -6.22 0.36 -0.23
C THR A 77 -7.37 0.14 -1.21
N LYS A 78 -7.10 -0.53 -2.34
CA LYS A 78 -8.10 -0.82 -3.38
C LYS A 78 -8.54 -2.28 -3.39
N SER A 79 -7.62 -3.19 -3.08
CA SER A 79 -7.91 -4.61 -2.91
C SER A 79 -7.20 -5.16 -1.67
N LEU A 80 -7.86 -6.11 -1.02
CA LEU A 80 -7.38 -6.78 0.18
C LEU A 80 -7.82 -8.24 0.11
N TYR A 81 -6.85 -9.12 -0.05
CA TYR A 81 -7.02 -10.56 0.08
C TYR A 81 -6.44 -11.02 1.41
N ILE A 82 -7.18 -11.85 2.15
CA ILE A 82 -6.77 -12.39 3.45
C ILE A 82 -7.07 -13.88 3.45
N LYS A 83 -6.10 -14.67 3.92
CA LYS A 83 -6.29 -16.09 4.22
C LYS A 83 -5.63 -16.43 5.56
N LYS A 84 -6.11 -17.50 6.19
CA LYS A 84 -5.35 -18.12 7.29
C LYS A 84 -4.03 -18.63 6.74
N ASN A 85 -2.96 -18.45 7.51
CA ASN A 85 -1.68 -19.04 7.20
C ASN A 85 -1.79 -20.58 7.29
N LEU A 86 -1.18 -21.27 6.33
CA LEU A 86 -1.32 -22.73 6.20
C LEU A 86 -0.57 -23.50 7.28
N THR A 87 0.49 -22.91 7.84
CA THR A 87 1.34 -23.54 8.86
C THR A 87 0.91 -23.17 10.27
N ASN A 88 0.44 -21.94 10.48
CA ASN A 88 -0.07 -21.46 11.76
C ASN A 88 -1.45 -20.78 11.57
N PRO A 89 -2.56 -21.48 11.87
CA PRO A 89 -3.92 -20.96 11.67
C PRO A 89 -4.30 -19.72 12.48
N ASP A 90 -3.52 -19.37 13.51
CA ASP A 90 -3.70 -18.15 14.30
C ASP A 90 -3.10 -16.91 13.62
N LEU A 91 -2.34 -17.12 12.53
CA LEU A 91 -1.75 -16.07 11.72
C LEU A 91 -2.45 -15.96 10.35
N LEU A 92 -2.22 -14.84 9.69
CA LEU A 92 -2.80 -14.47 8.42
C LEU A 92 -1.70 -14.24 7.38
N ASP A 93 -2.00 -14.60 6.15
CA ASP A 93 -1.29 -14.10 4.97
C ASP A 93 -2.23 -13.19 4.19
N SER A 94 -1.69 -12.11 3.64
CA SER A 94 -2.47 -11.10 2.96
C SER A 94 -1.77 -10.56 1.71
N VAL A 95 -2.57 -10.21 0.71
CA VAL A 95 -2.13 -9.41 -0.44
C VAL A 95 -2.95 -8.13 -0.42
N VAL A 96 -2.27 -6.99 -0.42
CA VAL A 96 -2.90 -5.66 -0.37
C VAL A 96 -2.41 -4.88 -1.58
N GLU A 97 -3.33 -4.31 -2.35
CA GLU A 97 -2.98 -3.34 -3.38
C GLU A 97 -3.30 -1.93 -2.89
N ILE A 98 -2.28 -1.07 -2.98
CA ILE A 98 -2.37 0.33 -2.59
C ILE A 98 -2.17 1.17 -3.83
N HIS A 99 -3.08 2.12 -4.04
CA HIS A 99 -3.12 2.97 -5.22
C HIS A 99 -2.84 4.41 -4.85
N ASN A 100 -2.05 5.07 -5.69
CA ASN A 100 -1.77 6.49 -5.65
C ASN A 100 -2.03 7.11 -7.03
N PRO A 101 -3.23 7.71 -7.25
CA PRO A 101 -3.54 8.37 -8.52
C PRO A 101 -2.82 9.71 -8.61
N ARG A 102 -2.29 10.04 -9.79
CA ARG A 102 -1.58 11.29 -10.08
C ARG A 102 -2.12 11.97 -11.33
N LEU A 103 -2.11 13.29 -11.29
CA LEU A 103 -2.20 14.11 -12.48
C LEU A 103 -0.80 14.31 -13.04
N ALA A 104 -0.59 14.03 -14.33
CA ALA A 104 0.62 14.48 -15.01
C ALA A 104 0.61 16.01 -15.01
N GLN A 105 1.68 16.62 -14.49
CA GLN A 105 1.86 18.06 -14.64
C GLN A 105 2.11 18.33 -16.13
N ILE A 106 1.20 19.06 -16.76
CA ILE A 106 1.35 19.63 -18.11
C ILE A 106 2.31 20.82 -18.00
#